data_AF-A0AAN4L4Z3-F1
#
_entry.id   AF-A0AAN4L4Z3-F1
#
_cell.length_a   1.000
_cell.length_b   1.000
_cell.length_c   1.000
_cell.angle_alpha   90.00
_cell.angle_beta   90.00
_cell.angle_gamma   90.00
#
_symmetry.space_group_name_H-M   'P 1'
#
loop_
_entity.id
_entity.type
_entity.pdbx_description
1 polymer ?
#
loop_
_entity_poly.entity_id
_entity_poly.type
_entity_poly.pdbx_seq_one_letter_code
_entity_poly.pdbx_strand_id
1 'polypeptide(L)'
;MKKKVNHQAVWLSIGVAMGVSIGTATQQLGLGIAFGVALGIVIGSVVSKRAGSDSEHMLSEHVRELHKPDDWEDALHRSQDHPVLILKHSTTCPTSARAYREFMAFVGTHASDPKQPMDYRIVKVIENRSLSRHIAEETEVHHESPQVLLLDQGQVIHHTSHGKITKKRLLQWAQNPFG
;
A
#
# COMPACT_ATOMS: atom_id res chain seq x y z
N MET A 1 17.41 -63.86 21.13
CA MET A 1 16.39 -62.79 20.96
C MET A 1 16.61 -62.08 19.62
N LYS A 2 15.62 -62.11 18.72
CA LYS A 2 15.68 -61.54 17.37
C LYS A 2 14.91 -60.21 17.35
N LYS A 3 15.57 -59.10 16.96
CA LYS A 3 14.91 -57.79 16.77
C LYS A 3 14.22 -57.76 15.40
N LYS A 4 12.90 -57.53 15.38
CA LYS A 4 12.11 -57.26 14.17
C LYS A 4 12.26 -55.78 13.80
N VAL A 5 12.62 -55.52 12.55
CA VAL A 5 12.60 -54.18 11.94
C VAL A 5 11.25 -53.98 11.28
N ASN A 6 10.57 -52.87 11.57
CA ASN A 6 9.24 -52.55 11.06
C ASN A 6 9.36 -51.52 9.93
N HIS A 7 8.95 -51.89 8.72
CA HIS A 7 8.91 -51.01 7.55
C HIS A 7 7.58 -50.25 7.53
N GLN A 8 7.61 -48.96 7.84
CA GLN A 8 6.51 -48.02 7.62
C GLN A 8 6.67 -47.44 6.21
N ALA A 9 5.82 -47.87 5.29
CA ALA A 9 5.74 -47.33 3.93
C ALA A 9 4.91 -46.04 3.95
N VAL A 10 5.58 -44.91 3.73
CA VAL A 10 4.93 -43.61 3.48
C VAL A 10 4.74 -43.47 1.97
N TRP A 11 3.50 -43.51 1.51
CA TRP A 11 3.16 -43.20 0.12
C TRP A 11 2.67 -41.75 0.04
N LEU A 12 3.37 -40.89 -0.72
CA LEU A 12 2.89 -39.57 -1.11
C LEU A 12 2.05 -39.70 -2.38
N SER A 13 0.73 -39.49 -2.28
CA SER A 13 -0.16 -39.37 -3.43
C SER A 13 -0.26 -37.89 -3.87
N ILE A 14 0.19 -37.60 -5.09
CA ILE A 14 -0.05 -36.31 -5.77
C ILE A 14 -1.42 -36.41 -6.46
N GLY A 15 -2.44 -35.77 -5.87
CA GLY A 15 -3.79 -35.72 -6.45
C GLY A 15 -4.00 -34.44 -7.27
N VAL A 16 -4.20 -34.59 -8.58
CA VAL A 16 -4.69 -33.54 -9.48
C VAL A 16 -6.22 -33.50 -9.38
N ALA A 17 -6.78 -32.44 -8.78
CA ALA A 17 -8.22 -32.26 -8.66
C ALA A 17 -8.79 -31.59 -9.93
N MET A 18 -9.34 -32.37 -10.84
CA MET A 18 -10.30 -31.87 -11.86
C MET A 18 -11.71 -32.16 -11.37
N GLY A 19 -12.38 -31.14 -10.84
CA GLY A 19 -13.80 -31.20 -10.48
C GLY A 19 -14.66 -30.63 -11.59
N VAL A 20 -15.40 -31.50 -12.29
CA VAL A 20 -16.57 -31.10 -13.09
C VAL A 20 -17.80 -31.43 -12.25
N SER A 21 -18.51 -30.42 -11.79
CA SER A 21 -19.76 -30.58 -11.04
C SER A 21 -20.95 -30.68 -12.00
N ILE A 22 -21.47 -31.89 -12.19
CA ILE A 22 -22.77 -32.15 -12.82
C ILE A 22 -23.76 -32.45 -11.68
N GLY A 23 -24.67 -31.51 -11.42
CA GLY A 23 -25.80 -31.71 -10.52
C GLY A 23 -27.08 -31.91 -11.33
N THR A 24 -27.66 -33.11 -11.25
CA THR A 24 -28.98 -33.43 -11.79
C THR A 24 -30.05 -32.95 -10.81
N ALA A 25 -30.87 -31.97 -11.20
CA ALA A 25 -32.08 -31.61 -10.48
C ALA A 25 -33.28 -32.31 -11.13
N THR A 26 -33.78 -33.36 -10.47
CA THR A 26 -35.01 -34.06 -10.81
C THR A 26 -36.24 -33.25 -10.40
N GLN A 27 -37.05 -32.92 -11.42
CA GLN A 27 -38.52 -32.87 -11.46
C GLN A 27 -39.29 -32.44 -10.20
N GLN A 28 -39.80 -31.20 -10.23
CA GLN A 28 -41.15 -30.92 -9.76
C GLN A 28 -41.95 -30.33 -10.93
N LEU A 29 -42.93 -31.11 -11.40
CA LEU A 29 -43.88 -30.75 -12.43
C LEU A 29 -44.79 -29.61 -11.94
N GLY A 30 -44.74 -28.48 -12.65
CA GLY A 30 -45.72 -27.42 -12.60
C GLY A 30 -45.91 -26.90 -14.02
N LEU A 31 -46.90 -27.43 -14.73
CA LEU A 31 -47.29 -27.00 -16.07
C LEU A 31 -47.96 -25.62 -15.94
N GLY A 32 -47.17 -24.56 -16.12
CA GLY A 32 -47.64 -23.19 -16.16
C GLY A 32 -47.12 -22.51 -17.43
N ILE A 33 -48.03 -22.25 -18.38
CA ILE A 33 -47.76 -21.43 -19.56
C ILE A 33 -47.52 -20.01 -19.06
N ALA A 34 -46.25 -19.56 -19.04
CA ALA A 34 -45.89 -18.19 -18.72
C ALA A 34 -45.44 -17.48 -20.00
N PHE A 35 -46.36 -16.70 -20.57
CA PHE A 35 -46.07 -15.62 -21.50
C PHE A 35 -45.06 -14.64 -20.87
N GLY A 36 -44.15 -14.13 -21.69
CA GLY A 36 -43.05 -13.28 -21.25
C GLY A 36 -43.48 -11.93 -20.69
N VAL A 37 -42.76 -11.51 -19.64
CA VAL A 37 -42.19 -10.17 -19.49
C VAL A 37 -40.86 -10.38 -18.77
N ALA A 38 -39.74 -10.16 -19.47
CA ALA A 38 -38.42 -10.15 -18.86
C ALA A 38 -38.27 -8.86 -18.03
N LEU A 39 -38.66 -8.90 -16.76
CA LEU A 39 -38.17 -7.95 -15.75
C LEU A 39 -37.00 -8.60 -15.01
N GLY A 40 -35.87 -8.71 -15.69
CA GLY A 40 -34.61 -9.08 -15.07
C GLY A 40 -34.00 -7.89 -14.36
N ILE A 41 -34.39 -7.63 -13.10
CA ILE A 41 -33.52 -6.89 -12.18
C ILE A 41 -32.66 -7.92 -11.48
N VAL A 42 -31.50 -8.19 -12.07
CA VAL A 42 -30.35 -8.75 -11.34
C VAL A 42 -29.45 -7.57 -11.05
N ILE A 43 -29.09 -7.39 -9.77
CA ILE A 43 -27.70 -7.24 -9.29
C ILE A 43 -27.80 -7.26 -7.76
N GLY A 44 -27.54 -8.43 -7.18
CA GLY A 44 -27.19 -8.54 -5.77
C GLY A 44 -25.79 -7.97 -5.60
N SER A 45 -25.70 -6.68 -5.28
CA SER A 45 -24.45 -6.08 -4.83
C SER A 45 -24.20 -6.48 -3.38
N VAL A 46 -23.69 -7.69 -3.15
CA VAL A 46 -22.95 -7.94 -1.91
C VAL A 46 -21.61 -7.22 -2.07
N VAL A 47 -21.62 -5.93 -1.77
CA VAL A 47 -20.41 -5.13 -1.56
C VAL A 47 -19.73 -5.71 -0.32
N SER A 48 -18.67 -6.48 -0.54
CA SER A 48 -17.73 -6.87 0.50
C SER A 48 -16.94 -5.62 0.93
N LYS A 49 -17.46 -4.90 1.92
CA LYS A 49 -16.79 -3.75 2.56
C LYS A 49 -16.20 -4.16 3.90
N ARG A 50 -15.21 -5.06 3.94
CA ARG A 50 -14.44 -5.39 5.17
C ARG A 50 -13.01 -5.89 4.89
N ALA A 51 -12.27 -5.19 4.02
CA ALA A 51 -10.83 -5.45 3.84
C ALA A 51 -9.95 -4.18 3.82
N GLY A 52 -10.55 -2.99 3.68
CA GLY A 52 -9.81 -1.71 3.60
C GLY A 52 -9.48 -1.08 4.96
N SER A 53 -10.29 -1.33 6.00
CA SER A 53 -10.12 -0.71 7.32
C SER A 53 -8.89 -1.25 8.06
N ASP A 54 -8.70 -2.58 8.04
CA ASP A 54 -7.65 -3.24 8.84
C ASP A 54 -6.27 -3.10 8.19
N SER A 55 -6.23 -3.00 6.86
CA SER A 55 -5.00 -2.75 6.11
C SER A 55 -4.54 -1.30 6.22
N GLU A 56 -5.44 -0.30 6.20
CA GLU A 56 -5.03 1.10 6.43
C GLU A 56 -4.43 1.33 7.83
N HIS A 57 -4.93 0.62 8.85
CA HIS A 57 -4.41 0.74 10.22
C HIS A 57 -3.02 0.06 10.40
N MET A 58 -2.70 -0.96 9.60
CA MET A 58 -1.36 -1.58 9.56
C MET A 58 -0.35 -0.75 8.74
N LEU A 59 -0.83 0.00 7.75
CA LEU A 59 0.01 0.89 6.93
C LEU A 59 0.42 2.16 7.69
N SER A 60 -0.40 2.63 8.65
CA SER A 60 -0.07 3.78 9.49
C SER A 60 1.02 3.50 10.53
N GLU A 61 1.32 2.24 10.86
CA GLU A 61 2.38 1.93 11.85
C GLU A 61 3.77 2.35 11.35
N HIS A 62 4.00 2.26 10.03
CA HIS A 62 5.31 2.49 9.43
C HIS A 62 5.55 3.96 9.07
N VAL A 63 4.55 4.84 9.21
CA VAL A 63 4.59 6.23 8.75
C VAL A 63 4.42 7.18 9.91
N ARG A 64 5.38 8.08 10.10
CA ARG A 64 5.33 9.09 11.16
C ARG A 64 4.94 10.47 10.63
N GLU A 65 4.05 11.16 11.34
CA GLU A 65 3.65 12.52 10.99
C GLU A 65 4.66 13.56 11.53
N LEU A 66 4.85 14.64 10.76
CA LEU A 66 5.65 15.81 11.11
C LEU A 66 4.71 16.97 11.48
N HIS A 67 4.83 17.45 12.71
CA HIS A 67 4.00 18.50 13.29
C HIS A 67 4.79 19.74 13.70
N LYS A 68 6.06 19.57 14.09
CA LYS A 68 6.92 20.66 14.60
C LYS A 68 8.34 20.62 14.01
N PRO A 69 9.12 21.70 14.15
CA PRO A 69 10.51 21.76 13.65
C PRO A 69 11.39 20.61 14.14
N ASP A 70 11.27 20.19 15.41
CA ASP A 70 12.05 19.05 15.94
C ASP A 70 11.80 17.75 15.13
N ASP A 71 10.59 17.54 14.60
CA ASP A 71 10.29 16.34 13.81
C ASP A 71 11.02 16.38 12.45
N TRP A 72 11.31 17.59 11.95
CA TRP A 72 12.13 17.81 10.76
C TRP A 72 13.62 17.59 11.05
N GLU A 73 14.12 18.09 12.18
CA GLU A 73 15.49 17.81 12.64
C GLU A 73 15.72 16.30 12.83
N ASP A 74 14.75 15.61 13.43
CA ASP A 74 14.76 14.15 13.56
C ASP A 74 14.80 13.44 12.18
N ALA A 75 14.05 13.94 11.19
CA ALA A 75 14.10 13.39 9.83
C ALA A 75 15.48 13.57 9.18
N LEU A 76 16.12 14.74 9.38
CA LEU A 76 17.49 15.00 8.91
C LEU A 76 18.50 14.08 9.60
N HIS A 77 18.41 13.91 10.92
CA HIS A 77 19.28 12.99 11.65
C HIS A 77 19.11 11.55 11.19
N ARG A 78 17.86 11.08 11.01
CA ARG A 78 17.59 9.73 10.48
C ARG A 78 18.15 9.50 9.08
N SER A 79 18.18 10.54 8.25
CA SER A 79 18.74 10.47 6.90
C SER A 79 20.24 10.19 6.86
N GLN A 80 20.95 10.29 8.00
CA GLN A 80 22.36 9.90 8.10
C GLN A 80 22.56 8.38 8.13
N ASP A 81 21.57 7.62 8.62
CA ASP A 81 21.65 6.16 8.76
C ASP A 81 21.04 5.43 7.56
N HIS A 82 19.91 5.93 7.07
CA HIS A 82 19.17 5.37 5.93
C HIS A 82 18.31 6.46 5.27
N PRO A 83 17.89 6.29 4.00
CA PRO A 83 17.06 7.28 3.33
C PRO A 83 15.76 7.60 4.09
N VAL A 84 15.25 8.82 3.91
CA VAL A 84 13.98 9.26 4.51
C VAL A 84 13.07 9.80 3.43
N LEU A 85 11.91 9.16 3.23
CA LEU A 85 10.92 9.55 2.25
C LEU A 85 9.79 10.35 2.90
N ILE A 86 9.64 11.62 2.49
CA ILE A 86 8.70 12.56 3.08
C ILE A 86 7.64 12.94 2.07
N LEU A 87 6.36 12.75 2.40
CA LEU A 87 5.23 13.26 1.62
C LEU A 87 4.65 14.53 2.27
N LYS A 88 4.64 15.62 1.50
CA LYS A 88 3.82 16.81 1.76
C LYS A 88 2.41 16.56 1.22
N HIS A 89 1.44 16.39 2.13
CA HIS A 89 0.07 16.03 1.79
C HIS A 89 -0.91 17.16 2.14
N SER A 90 -1.75 17.58 1.20
CA SER A 90 -2.92 18.42 1.45
C SER A 90 -4.14 17.54 1.64
N THR A 91 -4.70 17.57 2.86
CA THR A 91 -5.85 16.77 3.28
C THR A 91 -7.16 17.13 2.56
N THR A 92 -7.19 18.27 1.87
CA THR A 92 -8.39 18.79 1.18
C THR A 92 -8.29 18.74 -0.34
N CYS A 93 -7.15 18.33 -0.92
CA CYS A 93 -6.93 18.31 -2.37
C CYS A 93 -7.06 16.90 -2.96
N PRO A 94 -7.94 16.66 -3.97
CA PRO A 94 -8.10 15.34 -4.59
C PRO A 94 -6.82 14.79 -5.23
N THR A 95 -6.02 15.65 -5.89
CA THR A 95 -4.72 15.26 -6.46
C THR A 95 -3.76 14.80 -5.36
N SER A 96 -3.79 15.46 -4.20
CA SER A 96 -2.99 15.06 -3.05
C SER A 96 -3.46 13.75 -2.42
N ALA A 97 -4.78 13.52 -2.34
CA ALA A 97 -5.33 12.24 -1.91
C ALA A 97 -4.91 11.09 -2.83
N ARG A 98 -4.79 11.32 -4.14
CA ARG A 98 -4.23 10.32 -5.07
C ARG A 98 -2.76 10.02 -4.77
N ALA A 99 -1.93 11.05 -4.62
CA ALA A 99 -0.52 10.89 -4.30
C ALA A 99 -0.31 10.16 -2.95
N TYR A 100 -1.15 10.47 -1.95
CA TYR A 100 -1.16 9.77 -0.66
C TYR A 100 -1.43 8.27 -0.82
N ARG A 101 -2.42 7.87 -1.63
CA ARG A 101 -2.69 6.44 -1.89
C ARG A 101 -1.51 5.74 -2.57
N GLU A 102 -0.87 6.38 -3.54
CA GLU A 102 0.33 5.85 -4.20
C GLU A 102 1.50 5.68 -3.22
N PHE A 103 1.71 6.66 -2.35
CA PHE A 103 2.70 6.61 -1.28
C PHE A 103 2.41 5.46 -0.30
N MET A 104 1.19 5.37 0.24
CA MET A 104 0.82 4.31 1.19
C MET A 104 0.89 2.91 0.55
N ALA A 105 0.51 2.78 -0.72
CA ALA A 105 0.64 1.52 -1.46
C ALA A 105 2.10 1.10 -1.68
N PHE A 106 3.03 2.07 -1.76
CA PHE A 106 4.46 1.80 -1.78
C PHE A 106 4.97 1.35 -0.40
N VAL A 107 4.69 2.14 0.65
CA VAL A 107 5.02 1.82 2.05
C VAL A 107 4.59 0.40 2.40
N GLY A 108 3.33 0.05 2.11
CA GLY A 108 2.77 -1.26 2.42
C GLY A 108 3.44 -2.46 1.76
N THR A 109 4.26 -2.23 0.74
CA THR A 109 5.03 -3.30 0.08
C THR A 109 6.52 -3.23 0.34
N HIS A 110 7.02 -2.15 0.95
CA HIS A 110 8.44 -1.91 1.09
C HIS A 110 8.91 -1.76 2.55
N ALA A 111 8.04 -1.24 3.43
CA ALA A 111 8.43 -0.90 4.81
C ALA A 111 8.88 -2.10 5.67
N SER A 112 8.48 -3.32 5.29
CA SER A 112 8.86 -4.55 5.99
C SER A 112 10.08 -5.26 5.37
N ASP A 113 10.74 -4.69 4.36
CA ASP A 113 11.96 -5.27 3.78
C ASP A 113 13.20 -4.89 4.62
N PRO A 114 13.79 -5.80 5.40
CA PRO A 114 14.95 -5.50 6.24
C PRO A 114 16.22 -5.21 5.43
N LYS A 115 16.24 -5.51 4.12
CA LYS A 115 17.42 -5.28 3.26
C LYS A 115 17.49 -3.84 2.73
N GLN A 116 16.38 -3.11 2.78
CA GLN A 116 16.27 -1.75 2.24
C GLN A 116 15.61 -0.86 3.31
N PRO A 117 16.33 -0.55 4.40
CA PRO A 117 15.79 0.30 5.46
C PRO A 117 15.49 1.70 4.89
N MET A 118 14.30 2.21 5.20
CA MET A 118 13.89 3.55 4.85
C MET A 118 12.85 4.06 5.86
N ASP A 119 12.93 5.33 6.24
CA ASP A 119 11.94 5.97 7.10
C ASP A 119 10.89 6.69 6.25
N TYR A 120 9.62 6.64 6.68
CA TYR A 120 8.50 7.22 5.96
C TYR A 120 7.83 8.28 6.81
N ARG A 121 7.70 9.47 6.22
CA ARG A 121 7.23 10.66 6.92
C ARG A 121 6.14 11.37 6.14
N ILE A 122 5.21 12.00 6.86
CA ILE A 122 4.15 12.81 6.24
C ILE A 122 4.04 14.14 6.97
N VAL A 123 4.00 15.24 6.20
CA VAL A 123 3.57 16.54 6.72
C VAL A 123 2.23 16.90 6.07
N LYS A 124 1.21 17.06 6.90
CA LYS A 124 -0.09 17.55 6.44
C LYS A 124 -0.02 19.08 6.31
N VAL A 125 -0.02 19.59 5.09
CA VAL A 125 0.37 20.98 4.78
C VAL A 125 -0.68 22.01 5.14
N ILE A 126 -1.95 21.61 5.29
CA ILE A 126 -3.03 22.53 5.68
C ILE A 126 -2.93 22.86 7.17
N GLU A 127 -2.57 21.85 7.95
CA GLU A 127 -2.44 21.84 9.40
C GLU A 127 -1.07 22.38 9.84
N ASN A 128 -0.01 22.09 9.08
CA ASN A 128 1.38 22.40 9.43
C ASN A 128 2.04 23.32 8.38
N ARG A 129 1.38 24.42 7.99
CA ARG A 129 1.85 25.34 6.94
C ARG A 129 3.25 25.89 7.19
N SER A 130 3.53 26.32 8.43
CA SER A 130 4.83 26.87 8.81
C SER A 130 5.94 25.85 8.60
N LEU A 131 5.75 24.62 9.09
CA LEU A 131 6.70 23.53 8.93
C LEU A 131 6.90 23.17 7.46
N SER A 132 5.82 23.07 6.69
CA SER A 132 5.89 22.71 5.28
C SER A 132 6.65 23.73 4.42
N ARG A 133 6.57 25.02 4.80
CA ARG A 133 7.35 26.11 4.22
C ARG A 133 8.80 26.08 4.67
N HIS A 134 9.05 25.91 5.97
CA HIS A 134 10.38 25.76 6.52
C HIS A 134 11.16 24.64 5.83
N ILE A 135 10.54 23.46 5.62
CA ILE A 135 11.16 22.37 4.85
C ILE A 135 11.53 22.82 3.42
N ALA A 136 10.69 23.63 2.76
CA ALA A 136 10.99 24.12 1.40
C ALA A 136 12.14 25.14 1.39
N GLU A 137 12.25 25.95 2.43
CA GLU A 137 13.31 26.94 2.61
C GLU A 137 14.66 26.24 2.89
N GLU A 138 14.69 25.31 3.84
CA GLU A 138 15.90 24.54 4.21
C GLU A 138 16.41 23.63 3.09
N THR A 139 15.49 23.01 2.33
CA THR A 139 15.88 22.10 1.24
C THR A 139 16.16 22.82 -0.08
N GLU A 140 15.88 24.12 -0.16
CA GLU A 140 15.87 24.91 -1.39
C GLU A 140 14.96 24.34 -2.52
N VAL A 141 14.11 23.36 -2.19
CA VAL A 141 13.13 22.78 -3.12
C VAL A 141 11.85 23.59 -3.05
N HIS A 142 11.41 24.12 -4.19
CA HIS A 142 10.18 24.89 -4.29
C HIS A 142 8.99 24.16 -3.65
N HIS A 143 8.23 24.87 -2.80
CA HIS A 143 7.10 24.29 -2.11
C HIS A 143 6.00 23.85 -3.09
N GLU A 144 5.63 22.58 -3.05
CA GLU A 144 4.49 22.03 -3.79
C GLU A 144 3.63 21.12 -2.89
N SER A 145 2.37 20.92 -3.26
CA SER A 145 1.50 19.91 -2.66
C SER A 145 0.52 19.32 -3.68
N PRO A 146 0.50 17.98 -3.87
CA PRO A 146 1.35 17.00 -3.18
C PRO A 146 2.80 17.05 -3.67
N GLN A 147 3.75 16.77 -2.78
CA GLN A 147 5.18 16.68 -3.08
C GLN A 147 5.80 15.55 -2.28
N VAL A 148 6.72 14.80 -2.86
CA VAL A 148 7.55 13.82 -2.17
C VAL A 148 9.01 14.22 -2.29
N LEU A 149 9.73 14.16 -1.18
CA LEU A 149 11.17 14.37 -1.07
C LEU A 149 11.81 13.06 -0.60
N LEU A 150 12.92 12.67 -1.21
CA LEU A 150 13.79 11.61 -0.69
C LEU A 150 15.05 12.28 -0.15
N LEU A 151 15.27 12.12 1.15
CA LEU A 151 16.46 12.59 1.83
C LEU A 151 17.49 11.47 1.97
N ASP A 152 18.75 11.84 1.83
CA ASP A 152 19.90 11.02 2.17
C ASP A 152 21.02 11.95 2.66
N GLN A 153 21.65 11.60 3.78
CA GLN A 153 22.73 12.38 4.42
C GLN A 153 22.39 13.87 4.61
N GLY A 154 21.15 14.18 4.99
CA GLY A 154 20.66 15.53 5.24
C GLY A 154 20.31 16.34 3.99
N GLN A 155 20.40 15.75 2.79
CA GLN A 155 20.15 16.43 1.52
C GLN A 155 19.00 15.79 0.75
N VAL A 156 18.28 16.59 -0.04
CA VAL A 156 17.27 16.07 -0.97
C VAL A 156 17.99 15.51 -2.20
N ILE A 157 18.00 14.18 -2.35
CA ILE A 157 18.58 13.51 -3.52
C ILE A 157 17.55 13.31 -4.65
N HIS A 158 16.26 13.22 -4.33
CA HIS A 158 15.17 13.21 -5.31
C HIS A 158 13.96 13.98 -4.81
N HIS A 159 13.24 14.60 -5.74
CA HIS A 159 11.91 15.16 -5.46
C HIS A 159 10.96 15.02 -6.64
N THR A 160 9.66 14.94 -6.36
CA THR A 160 8.61 14.92 -7.38
C THR A 160 7.28 15.39 -6.80
N SER A 161 6.36 15.86 -7.63
CA SER A 161 5.08 16.40 -7.17
C SER A 161 3.89 15.94 -8.00
N HIS A 162 2.69 16.23 -7.52
CA HIS A 162 1.43 16.04 -8.25
C HIS A 162 1.28 14.61 -8.81
N GLY A 163 0.84 14.48 -10.06
CA GLY A 163 0.61 13.19 -10.72
C GLY A 163 1.87 12.38 -11.02
N LYS A 164 3.07 12.93 -10.78
CA LYS A 164 4.33 12.20 -10.95
C LYS A 164 4.64 11.30 -9.75
N ILE A 165 4.00 11.54 -8.60
CA ILE A 165 4.07 10.68 -7.42
C ILE A 165 3.30 9.39 -7.72
N THR A 166 4.04 8.31 -7.96
CA THR A 166 3.48 6.98 -8.26
C THR A 166 4.27 5.93 -7.50
N LYS A 167 3.61 4.83 -7.09
CA LYS A 167 4.28 3.69 -6.45
C LYS A 167 5.47 3.20 -7.26
N LYS A 168 5.33 3.13 -8.59
CA LYS A 168 6.40 2.71 -9.51
C LYS A 168 7.64 3.59 -9.39
N ARG A 169 7.46 4.92 -9.36
CA ARG A 169 8.58 5.88 -9.19
C ARG A 169 9.25 5.72 -7.82
N LEU A 170 8.47 5.55 -6.76
CA LEU A 170 9.00 5.37 -5.42
C LEU A 170 9.77 4.05 -5.27
N LEU A 171 9.29 2.97 -5.89
CA LEU A 171 10.04 1.70 -5.99
C LEU A 171 11.36 1.87 -6.73
N GLN A 172 11.38 2.64 -7.81
CA GLN A 172 12.62 2.93 -8.54
C GLN A 172 13.62 3.67 -7.65
N TRP A 173 13.18 4.66 -6.89
CA TRP A 173 14.04 5.37 -5.94
C TRP A 173 14.58 4.46 -4.83
N ALA A 174 13.76 3.56 -4.29
CA ALA A 174 14.22 2.60 -3.29
C ALA A 174 15.29 1.64 -3.85
N GLN A 175 15.12 1.17 -5.08
CA GLN A 175 16.05 0.22 -5.73
C GLN A 175 17.33 0.89 -6.22
N ASN A 176 17.26 2.14 -6.65
CA ASN A 176 18.41 2.90 -7.08
C ASN A 176 18.31 4.37 -6.63
N PRO A 177 18.68 4.68 -5.37
CA PRO A 177 18.55 6.01 -4.81
C PRO A 177 19.46 7.04 -5.48
N PHE A 178 20.55 6.64 -6.14
CA PHE A 178 21.58 7.56 -6.63
C PHE A 178 21.62 7.74 -8.16
N GLY A 179 20.68 7.12 -8.89
CA GLY A 179 20.55 7.28 -10.35
C GLY A 179 21.11 6.13 -11.16
#